data_AF-A0A2G9UFT3-F1
#
_entry.id   AF-A0A2G9UFT3-F1
#
_cell.length_a   1.000
_cell.length_b   1.000
_cell.length_c   1.000
_cell.angle_alpha   90.00
_cell.angle_beta   90.00
_cell.angle_gamma   90.00
#
_symmetry.space_group_name_H-M   'P 1'
#
loop_
_entity.id
_entity.type
_entity.pdbx_description
1 polymer ?
#
loop_
_entity_poly.entity_id
_entity_poly.type
_entity_poly.pdbx_seq_one_letter_code
_entity_poly.pdbx_strand_id
1 'polypeptide(L)'
;MLHYYRTRLLKPYYHMEYADLLDRIELDCDGLLRNNYNVVQEAKLLQYNTYAVEKLLLDADDRTRLLKPYYHMEYADLLDRIELDCDGLLRNNYNVVQEAKLLQYNTYAVEKLLLDADDRCFAIRSLFGFDRKPVSQEERDYPLAYGLIVYKNLVQMLFMLSSFYRPQNEYCIAVSGGADTMFKLIIDEVDACFDNIQVL
;
A
#
# COMPACT_ATOMS: atom_id res chain seq x y z
N MET A 1 -14.01 -37.87 -30.08
CA MET A 1 -12.83 -37.36 -30.81
C MET A 1 -12.99 -35.83 -30.89
N LEU A 2 -12.46 -35.11 -29.90
CA LEU A 2 -12.64 -33.66 -29.76
C LEU A 2 -11.33 -32.97 -30.20
N HIS A 3 -11.39 -32.23 -31.31
CA HIS A 3 -10.27 -31.46 -31.84
C HIS A 3 -10.16 -30.13 -31.09
N TYR A 4 -9.14 -29.99 -30.23
CA TYR A 4 -8.72 -28.70 -29.70
C TYR A 4 -7.92 -27.93 -30.78
N TYR A 5 -8.43 -26.78 -31.20
CA TYR A 5 -7.65 -25.83 -32.01
C TYR A 5 -6.65 -25.12 -31.09
N ARG A 6 -5.36 -25.37 -31.32
CA ARG A 6 -4.23 -24.71 -30.64
C ARG A 6 -3.91 -23.41 -31.37
N THR A 7 -4.49 -22.29 -30.95
CA THR A 7 -4.06 -20.96 -31.41
C THR A 7 -2.67 -20.66 -30.84
N ARG A 8 -1.68 -20.62 -31.73
CA ARG A 8 -0.30 -20.25 -31.42
C ARG A 8 -0.21 -18.72 -31.53
N LEU A 9 -0.32 -17.99 -30.42
CA LEU A 9 -0.02 -16.56 -30.38
C LEU A 9 1.50 -16.39 -30.45
N LEU A 10 2.02 -16.07 -31.63
CA LEU A 10 3.37 -15.52 -31.78
C LEU A 10 3.28 -14.02 -31.45
N LYS A 11 3.84 -13.60 -30.31
CA LYS A 11 4.09 -12.17 -30.07
C LYS A 11 5.22 -11.72 -31.00
N PRO A 12 5.11 -10.57 -31.68
CA PRO A 12 6.21 -10.01 -32.45
C PRO A 12 7.36 -9.63 -31.51
N TYR A 13 8.57 -10.05 -31.87
CA TYR A 13 9.80 -9.71 -31.18
C TYR A 13 10.19 -8.28 -31.58
N TYR A 14 9.77 -7.30 -30.77
CA TYR A 14 10.29 -5.94 -30.84
C TYR A 14 11.49 -5.84 -29.90
N HIS A 15 12.67 -5.56 -30.46
CA HIS A 15 13.80 -5.07 -29.67
C HIS A 15 13.48 -3.64 -29.23
N MET A 16 12.98 -3.49 -28.00
CA MET A 16 13.04 -2.21 -27.29
C MET A 16 14.42 -2.14 -26.62
N GLU A 17 15.26 -1.20 -27.06
CA GLU A 17 16.40 -0.77 -26.28
C GLU A 17 15.85 -0.02 -25.06
N TYR A 18 15.92 -0.65 -23.89
CA TYR A 18 15.63 0.03 -22.64
C TYR A 18 16.86 0.89 -22.29
N ALA A 19 16.71 2.21 -22.37
CA ALA A 19 17.69 3.12 -21.79
C ALA A 19 17.75 2.87 -20.29
N ASP A 20 18.95 2.71 -19.72
CA ASP A 20 19.09 2.48 -18.31
C ASP A 20 18.58 3.72 -17.56
N LEU A 21 17.88 3.54 -16.44
CA LEU A 21 17.36 4.69 -15.69
C LEU A 21 18.51 5.61 -15.24
N LEU A 22 19.69 5.00 -15.04
CA LEU A 22 20.95 5.65 -14.73
C LEU A 22 21.45 6.55 -15.86
N ASP A 23 21.11 6.26 -17.12
CA ASP A 23 21.51 7.08 -18.28
C ASP A 23 20.78 8.43 -18.33
N ARG A 24 19.73 8.61 -17.51
CA ARG A 24 18.94 9.84 -17.41
C ARG A 24 19.28 10.69 -16.20
N ILE A 25 20.15 10.20 -15.32
CA ILE A 25 20.59 10.92 -14.12
C ILE A 25 21.93 11.58 -14.44
N GLU A 26 21.91 12.87 -14.73
CA GLU A 26 23.14 13.68 -14.82
C GLU A 26 23.68 13.93 -13.40
N LEU A 27 24.49 12.99 -12.90
CA LEU A 27 25.20 13.11 -11.62
C LEU A 27 26.68 13.40 -11.87
N ASP A 28 27.21 14.49 -11.30
CA ASP A 28 28.66 14.74 -11.28
C ASP A 28 29.36 13.86 -10.21
N CYS A 29 29.57 12.60 -10.57
CA CYS A 29 30.21 11.59 -9.72
C CYS A 29 31.64 11.98 -9.32
N ASP A 30 32.40 12.66 -10.20
CA ASP A 30 33.77 13.09 -9.90
C ASP A 30 33.80 14.19 -8.85
N GLY A 31 32.87 15.15 -8.93
CA GLY A 31 32.68 16.18 -7.91
C GLY A 31 32.26 15.61 -6.55
N LEU A 32 31.40 14.59 -6.55
CA LEU A 32 30.98 13.88 -5.33
C LEU A 32 32.14 13.12 -4.66
N LEU A 33 32.92 12.35 -5.45
CA LEU A 33 34.07 11.58 -4.94
C LEU A 33 35.17 12.48 -4.36
N ARG A 34 35.27 13.72 -4.87
CA ARG A 34 36.19 14.74 -4.37
C ARG A 34 35.62 15.59 -3.23
N ASN A 35 34.41 15.26 -2.75
CA ASN A 35 33.69 15.96 -1.69
C ASN A 35 33.55 17.47 -1.97
N ASN A 36 33.28 17.84 -3.23
CA ASN A 36 33.02 19.22 -3.60
C ASN A 36 31.69 19.67 -2.97
N TYR A 37 31.76 20.68 -2.09
CA TYR A 37 30.61 21.16 -1.33
C TYR A 37 29.40 21.50 -2.22
N ASN A 38 29.61 22.22 -3.33
CA ASN A 38 28.51 22.66 -4.20
C ASN A 38 27.84 21.47 -4.89
N VAL A 39 28.65 20.54 -5.42
CA VAL A 39 28.16 19.31 -6.07
C VAL A 39 27.40 18.43 -5.08
N VAL A 40 27.89 18.32 -3.84
CA VAL A 40 27.19 17.58 -2.77
C VAL A 40 25.87 18.24 -2.40
N GLN A 41 25.79 19.58 -2.36
CA GLN A 41 24.52 20.27 -2.07
C GLN A 41 23.53 20.13 -3.24
N GLU A 42 23.98 20.23 -4.48
CA GLU A 42 23.13 20.03 -5.66
C GLU A 42 22.61 18.58 -5.73
N ALA A 43 23.47 17.59 -5.49
CA ALA A 43 23.06 16.18 -5.47
C ALA A 43 22.03 15.87 -4.36
N LYS A 44 22.11 16.56 -3.21
CA LYS A 44 21.10 16.45 -2.14
C LYS A 44 19.74 17.02 -2.51
N LEU A 45 19.69 17.92 -3.49
CA LEU A 45 18.46 18.54 -3.97
C LEU A 45 17.83 17.75 -5.13
N LEU A 46 18.54 16.79 -5.71
CA LEU A 46 18.00 15.92 -6.74
C LEU A 46 16.90 15.04 -6.17
N GLN A 47 15.67 15.28 -6.62
CA GLN A 47 14.52 14.44 -6.35
C GLN A 47 14.12 13.75 -7.66
N TYR A 48 14.32 12.44 -7.72
CA TYR A 48 13.84 11.63 -8.83
C TYR A 48 12.64 10.81 -8.38
N ASN A 49 11.60 10.79 -9.23
CA ASN A 49 10.47 9.92 -9.01
C ASN A 49 10.86 8.48 -9.41
N THR A 50 11.41 7.73 -8.46
CA THR A 50 11.78 6.32 -8.62
C THR A 50 10.57 5.38 -8.58
N TYR A 51 9.38 5.90 -8.29
CA TYR A 51 8.17 5.12 -8.06
C TYR A 51 7.88 4.12 -9.18
N ALA A 52 7.95 4.54 -10.44
CA ALA A 52 7.65 3.66 -11.57
C ALA A 52 8.62 2.47 -11.64
N VAL A 53 9.90 2.67 -11.31
CA VAL A 53 10.90 1.60 -11.33
C VAL A 53 10.79 0.72 -10.10
N GLU A 54 10.57 1.31 -8.92
CA GLU A 54 10.37 0.55 -7.69
C GLU A 54 9.09 -0.29 -7.76
N LYS A 55 8.01 0.24 -8.34
CA LYS A 55 6.77 -0.49 -8.65
C LYS A 55 7.06 -1.67 -9.58
N LEU A 56 7.79 -1.45 -10.67
CA LEU A 56 8.19 -2.53 -11.58
C LEU A 56 9.04 -3.61 -10.91
N LEU A 57 9.96 -3.22 -10.02
CA LEU A 57 10.79 -4.17 -9.26
C LEU A 57 9.95 -4.98 -8.27
N LEU A 58 8.98 -4.35 -7.61
CA LEU A 58 8.06 -5.00 -6.67
C LEU A 58 7.10 -5.95 -7.40
N ASP A 59 6.54 -5.53 -8.54
CA ASP A 59 5.70 -6.36 -9.42
C ASP A 59 6.48 -7.56 -9.99
N ALA A 60 7.78 -7.37 -10.27
CA ALA A 60 8.66 -8.44 -10.73
C ALA A 60 9.00 -9.44 -9.63
N ASP A 61 9.24 -8.99 -8.39
CA ASP A 61 9.44 -9.87 -7.22
C ASP A 61 8.23 -10.78 -7.01
N ASP A 62 7.02 -10.24 -7.18
CA ASP A 62 5.76 -10.96 -7.06
C ASP A 62 5.64 -12.12 -8.06
N ARG A 63 6.12 -11.92 -9.31
CA ARG A 63 6.17 -12.99 -10.32
C ARG A 63 7.14 -14.12 -9.96
N THR A 64 8.23 -13.82 -9.25
CA THR A 64 9.16 -14.84 -8.74
C THR A 64 8.59 -15.67 -7.59
N ARG A 65 7.56 -15.17 -6.89
CA ARG A 65 6.84 -15.90 -5.82
C ARG A 65 5.85 -16.96 -6.34
N LEU A 66 5.55 -16.97 -7.64
CA LEU A 66 4.67 -17.96 -8.31
C LEU A 66 5.14 -19.43 -8.24
N LEU A 67 6.24 -19.72 -7.55
CA LEU A 67 6.75 -21.08 -7.31
C LEU A 67 6.68 -21.53 -5.84
N LYS A 68 6.01 -20.79 -4.94
CA LYS A 68 5.73 -21.28 -3.58
C LYS A 68 4.41 -22.05 -3.53
N PRO A 69 4.34 -23.19 -2.83
CA PRO A 69 3.09 -23.92 -2.65
C PRO A 69 2.07 -23.03 -1.93
N TYR A 70 0.89 -22.90 -2.53
CA TYR A 70 -0.26 -22.15 -2.02
C TYR A 70 -0.63 -22.64 -0.62
N TYR A 71 -0.25 -21.87 0.40
CA TYR A 71 -0.70 -22.06 1.78
C TYR A 71 -1.80 -21.04 2.01
N HIS A 72 -3.01 -21.48 2.40
CA HIS A 72 -4.07 -20.55 2.78
C HIS A 72 -3.59 -19.76 4.01
N MET A 73 -3.13 -18.54 3.79
CA MET A 73 -2.78 -17.61 4.85
C MET A 73 -4.10 -17.01 5.37
N GLU A 74 -4.50 -17.44 6.56
CA GLU A 74 -5.68 -16.89 7.23
C GLU A 74 -5.27 -15.57 7.90
N TYR A 75 -5.59 -14.46 7.26
CA TYR A 75 -5.43 -13.14 7.87
C TYR A 75 -6.58 -12.91 8.85
N ALA A 76 -6.23 -12.68 10.12
CA ALA A 76 -7.16 -12.19 11.13
C ALA A 76 -7.09 -10.67 11.22
N ASP A 77 -8.17 -10.04 11.67
CA ASP A 77 -8.19 -8.60 11.94
C ASP A 77 -7.09 -8.25 12.94
N LEU A 78 -6.34 -7.19 12.64
CA LEU A 78 -5.26 -6.74 13.50
C LEU A 78 -5.76 -6.22 14.84
N LEU A 79 -6.98 -5.65 14.90
CA LEU A 79 -7.57 -5.15 16.14
C LEU A 79 -7.91 -6.30 17.11
N ASP A 80 -8.29 -7.46 16.59
CA ASP A 80 -8.54 -8.67 17.42
C ASP A 80 -7.28 -9.16 18.14
N ARG A 81 -6.10 -8.72 17.68
CA ARG A 81 -4.79 -9.07 18.25
C ARG A 81 -4.25 -8.03 19.21
N ILE A 82 -4.91 -6.88 19.34
CA ILE A 82 -4.49 -5.81 20.24
C ILE A 82 -5.20 -6.01 21.59
N GLU A 83 -4.43 -6.37 22.61
CA GLU A 83 -4.94 -6.46 23.98
C GLU A 83 -5.05 -5.05 24.60
N LEU A 84 -6.24 -4.45 24.53
CA LEU A 84 -6.54 -3.14 25.11
C LEU A 84 -7.87 -3.16 25.86
N ASP A 85 -7.88 -2.73 27.12
CA ASP A 85 -9.11 -2.55 27.90
C ASP A 85 -9.82 -1.24 27.53
N CYS A 86 -10.57 -1.29 26.43
CA CYS A 86 -11.35 -0.16 25.94
C CYS A 86 -12.41 0.32 26.96
N ASP A 87 -13.04 -0.59 27.70
CA ASP A 87 -14.06 -0.24 28.69
C ASP A 87 -13.44 0.56 29.84
N GLY A 88 -12.28 0.12 30.33
CA GLY A 88 -11.49 0.84 31.33
C GLY A 88 -11.07 2.23 30.84
N LEU A 89 -10.62 2.34 29.59
CA LEU A 89 -10.25 3.62 28.97
C LEU A 89 -11.44 4.58 28.88
N LEU A 90 -12.59 4.11 28.37
CA LEU A 90 -13.80 4.92 28.21
C LEU A 90 -14.36 5.40 29.55
N ARG A 91 -14.15 4.63 30.62
CA ARG A 91 -14.52 5.01 31.99
C ARG A 91 -13.46 5.84 32.71
N ASN A 92 -12.39 6.22 32.02
CA ASN A 92 -11.26 6.98 32.58
C ASN A 92 -10.63 6.30 33.81
N ASN A 93 -10.48 4.97 33.78
CA ASN A 93 -9.76 4.24 34.81
C ASN A 93 -8.28 4.64 34.76
N TYR A 94 -7.79 5.23 35.85
CA TYR A 94 -6.43 5.75 35.93
C TYR A 94 -5.37 4.71 35.56
N ASN A 95 -5.45 3.48 36.10
CA ASN A 95 -4.43 2.46 35.89
C ASN A 95 -4.40 2.01 34.42
N VAL A 96 -5.57 1.74 33.85
CA VAL A 96 -5.72 1.34 32.43
C VAL A 96 -5.19 2.44 31.51
N VAL A 97 -5.48 3.71 31.79
CA VAL A 97 -4.96 4.85 31.03
C VAL A 97 -3.43 4.93 31.11
N GLN A 98 -2.82 4.69 32.28
CA GLN A 98 -1.36 4.70 32.39
C GLN A 98 -0.73 3.52 31.64
N GLU A 99 -1.32 2.34 31.67
CA GLU A 99 -0.84 1.17 30.93
C GLU A 99 -0.94 1.40 29.41
N ALA A 100 -2.08 1.88 28.93
CA ALA A 100 -2.29 2.15 27.50
C ALA A 100 -1.32 3.19 26.92
N LYS A 101 -0.86 4.17 27.72
CA LYS A 101 0.17 5.14 27.29
C LYS A 101 1.53 4.50 26.97
N LEU A 102 1.80 3.33 27.54
CA LEU A 102 3.05 2.61 27.31
C LEU A 102 2.99 1.71 26.07
N LEU A 103 1.79 1.53 25.49
CA LEU A 103 1.59 0.69 24.33
C LEU A 103 2.33 1.26 23.11
N GLN A 104 3.15 0.42 22.49
CA GLN A 104 3.80 0.72 21.22
C GLN A 104 3.32 -0.26 20.17
N TYR A 105 2.89 0.26 19.03
CA TYR A 105 2.44 -0.55 17.91
C TYR A 105 3.51 -0.57 16.82
N ASN A 106 3.95 -1.77 16.43
CA ASN A 106 4.95 -1.95 15.38
C ASN A 106 4.28 -2.01 14.00
N THR A 107 4.28 -0.89 13.29
CA THR A 107 3.71 -0.81 11.93
C THR A 107 4.54 -1.58 10.90
N TYR A 108 5.85 -1.68 11.08
CA TYR A 108 6.76 -2.34 10.14
C TYR A 108 6.40 -3.82 9.91
N ALA A 109 5.98 -4.52 10.96
CA ALA A 109 5.58 -5.92 10.83
C ALA A 109 4.35 -6.09 9.93
N VAL A 110 3.39 -5.16 10.01
CA VAL A 110 2.18 -5.16 9.19
C VAL A 110 2.50 -4.75 7.76
N GLU A 111 3.31 -3.71 7.59
CA GLU A 111 3.80 -3.23 6.30
C GLU A 111 4.50 -4.35 5.53
N LYS A 112 5.38 -5.10 6.20
CA LYS A 112 6.04 -6.28 5.63
C LYS A 112 5.04 -7.37 5.26
N LEU A 113 4.08 -7.68 6.14
CA LEU A 113 3.04 -8.68 5.86
C LEU A 113 2.24 -8.34 4.60
N LEU A 114 1.91 -7.06 4.39
CA LEU A 114 1.20 -6.58 3.19
C LEU A 114 2.05 -6.72 1.92
N LEU A 115 3.34 -6.38 1.98
CA LEU A 115 4.26 -6.57 0.86
C LEU A 115 4.46 -8.06 0.54
N ASP A 116 4.52 -8.88 1.58
CA ASP A 116 4.76 -10.32 1.50
C ASP A 116 3.50 -11.14 1.14
N ALA A 117 2.33 -10.51 1.09
CA ALA A 117 1.07 -11.18 0.78
C ALA A 117 0.98 -11.61 -0.70
N ASP A 118 0.56 -12.85 -0.93
CA ASP A 118 0.29 -13.38 -2.27
C ASP A 118 -0.96 -12.74 -2.88
N ASP A 119 -1.95 -12.41 -2.05
CA ASP A 119 -3.16 -11.65 -2.42
C ASP A 119 -3.27 -10.43 -1.49
N ARG A 120 -2.75 -9.30 -1.97
CA ARG A 120 -2.76 -8.02 -1.22
C ARG A 120 -4.18 -7.52 -0.98
N CYS A 121 -5.10 -7.74 -1.91
CA CYS A 121 -6.50 -7.33 -1.74
C CYS A 121 -7.19 -8.08 -0.61
N PHE A 122 -6.96 -9.39 -0.52
CA PHE A 122 -7.48 -10.20 0.58
C PHE A 122 -6.80 -9.82 1.90
N ALA A 123 -5.50 -9.56 1.89
CA ALA A 123 -4.75 -9.12 3.07
C ALA A 123 -5.27 -7.77 3.59
N ILE A 124 -5.35 -6.74 2.75
CA ILE A 124 -5.82 -5.40 3.13
C ILE A 124 -7.23 -5.48 3.73
N ARG A 125 -8.15 -6.19 3.06
CA ARG A 125 -9.53 -6.30 3.56
C ARG A 125 -9.61 -7.00 4.91
N SER A 126 -8.86 -8.07 5.10
CA SER A 126 -8.97 -8.93 6.28
C SER A 126 -8.20 -8.37 7.47
N LEU A 127 -7.00 -7.82 7.26
CA LEU A 127 -6.16 -7.26 8.33
C LEU A 127 -6.75 -6.00 8.95
N PHE A 128 -7.46 -5.19 8.16
CA PHE A 128 -8.00 -3.90 8.60
C PHE A 128 -9.52 -3.89 8.77
N GLY A 129 -10.18 -5.05 8.61
CA GLY A 129 -11.60 -5.19 8.89
C GLY A 129 -12.53 -4.41 7.94
N PHE A 130 -12.21 -4.34 6.65
CA PHE A 130 -13.04 -3.59 5.70
C PHE A 130 -14.42 -4.24 5.50
N ASP A 131 -15.47 -3.45 5.74
CA ASP A 131 -16.85 -3.88 5.56
C ASP A 131 -17.18 -4.20 4.10
N ARG A 132 -17.77 -5.38 3.87
CA ARG A 132 -18.08 -5.87 2.51
C ARG A 132 -19.52 -5.61 2.08
N LYS A 133 -20.37 -5.15 3.00
CA LYS A 133 -21.77 -4.87 2.74
C LYS A 133 -22.24 -3.69 3.58
N PRO A 134 -23.24 -2.94 3.10
CA PRO A 134 -23.89 -1.91 3.89
C PRO A 134 -24.54 -2.49 5.14
N VAL A 135 -24.57 -1.74 6.25
CA VAL A 135 -25.11 -2.24 7.53
C VAL A 135 -26.63 -2.22 7.54
N SER A 136 -27.24 -1.24 6.87
CA SER A 136 -28.70 -1.10 6.80
C SER A 136 -29.21 -0.69 5.41
N GLN A 137 -30.53 -0.58 5.25
CA GLN A 137 -31.13 -0.06 4.02
C GLN A 137 -31.01 1.46 3.95
N GLU A 138 -31.18 2.13 5.08
CA GLU A 138 -31.05 3.59 5.21
C GLU A 138 -29.64 4.06 4.81
N GLU A 139 -28.59 3.35 5.24
CA GLU A 139 -27.22 3.66 4.81
C GLU A 139 -26.99 3.41 3.31
N ARG A 140 -27.67 2.42 2.71
CA ARG A 140 -27.61 2.16 1.26
C ARG A 140 -28.23 3.28 0.45
N ASP A 141 -29.35 3.80 0.95
CA ASP A 141 -30.14 4.82 0.27
C ASP A 141 -29.56 6.24 0.48
N TYR A 142 -28.47 6.36 1.25
CA TYR A 142 -27.80 7.62 1.55
C TYR A 142 -26.27 7.54 1.31
N PRO A 143 -25.83 7.43 0.04
CA PRO A 143 -24.41 7.35 -0.29
C PRO A 143 -23.68 8.67 0.01
N LEU A 144 -22.46 8.57 0.50
CA LEU A 144 -21.56 9.70 0.80
C LEU A 144 -20.33 9.69 -0.10
N ALA A 145 -19.69 10.84 -0.25
CA ALA A 145 -18.41 10.99 -0.94
C ALA A 145 -17.36 11.61 -0.03
N TYR A 146 -16.15 11.04 -0.01
CA TYR A 146 -15.02 11.49 0.80
C TYR A 146 -13.81 11.84 -0.06
N GLY A 147 -13.14 12.93 0.29
CA GLY A 147 -11.84 13.30 -0.25
C GLY A 147 -10.77 13.24 0.84
N LEU A 148 -9.70 12.48 0.60
CA LEU A 148 -8.57 12.34 1.51
C LEU A 148 -7.30 12.88 0.87
N ILE A 149 -6.47 13.56 1.66
CA ILE A 149 -5.11 13.94 1.26
C ILE A 149 -4.15 13.27 2.23
N VAL A 150 -3.28 12.40 1.72
CA VAL A 150 -2.44 11.52 2.54
C VAL A 150 -0.99 11.55 2.08
N TYR A 151 -0.06 11.27 3.00
CA TYR A 151 1.37 11.27 2.66
C TYR A 151 2.29 10.36 3.50
N LYS A 152 1.81 9.75 4.59
CA LYS A 152 2.61 8.91 5.49
C LYS A 152 1.74 8.00 6.36
N ASN A 153 2.39 7.11 7.12
CA ASN A 153 1.78 6.22 8.12
C ASN A 153 0.71 5.30 7.52
N LEU A 154 1.13 4.38 6.65
CA LEU A 154 0.22 3.50 5.90
C LEU A 154 -0.77 2.76 6.81
N VAL A 155 -0.29 2.11 7.86
CA VAL A 155 -1.14 1.33 8.78
C VAL A 155 -2.22 2.20 9.44
N GLN A 156 -1.84 3.40 9.88
CA GLN A 156 -2.79 4.34 10.48
C GLN A 156 -3.84 4.79 9.46
N MET A 157 -3.41 5.08 8.23
CA MET A 157 -4.30 5.50 7.15
C MET A 157 -5.30 4.38 6.81
N LEU A 158 -4.85 3.13 6.71
CA LEU A 158 -5.72 1.99 6.41
C LEU A 158 -6.74 1.72 7.52
N PHE A 159 -6.36 1.81 8.80
CA PHE A 159 -7.31 1.74 9.91
C PHE A 159 -8.29 2.92 9.91
N MET A 160 -7.82 4.11 9.61
CA MET A 160 -8.67 5.29 9.53
C MET A 160 -9.70 5.10 8.40
N LEU A 161 -9.25 4.70 7.21
CA LEU A 161 -10.11 4.47 6.06
C LEU A 161 -11.13 3.36 6.36
N SER A 162 -10.70 2.23 6.95
CA SER A 162 -11.62 1.12 7.26
C SER A 162 -12.70 1.51 8.27
N SER A 163 -12.40 2.40 9.22
CA SER A 163 -13.37 2.83 10.24
C SER A 163 -14.62 3.54 9.70
N PHE A 164 -14.52 4.16 8.52
CA PHE A 164 -15.65 4.83 7.86
C PHE A 164 -15.88 4.36 6.42
N TYR A 165 -15.19 3.30 5.99
CA TYR A 165 -15.41 2.69 4.69
C TYR A 165 -16.78 2.02 4.64
N ARG A 166 -17.56 2.31 3.61
CA ARG A 166 -18.80 1.62 3.28
C ARG A 166 -18.85 1.38 1.77
N PRO A 167 -19.31 0.21 1.30
CA PRO A 167 -19.26 -0.14 -0.12
C PRO A 167 -20.19 0.71 -1.00
N GLN A 168 -21.17 1.42 -0.43
CA GLN A 168 -22.04 2.33 -1.17
C GLN A 168 -21.53 3.77 -1.25
N ASN A 169 -20.48 4.11 -0.51
CA ASN A 169 -19.87 5.45 -0.53
C ASN A 169 -18.79 5.52 -1.61
N GLU A 170 -18.37 6.73 -1.96
CA GLU A 170 -17.29 7.00 -2.91
C GLU A 170 -16.09 7.65 -2.21
N TYR A 171 -14.88 7.28 -2.60
CA TYR A 171 -13.65 7.76 -1.96
C TYR A 171 -12.63 8.22 -3.01
N CYS A 172 -12.14 9.44 -2.86
CA CYS A 172 -11.03 9.98 -3.64
C CYS A 172 -9.83 10.19 -2.71
N ILE A 173 -8.68 9.62 -3.05
CA ILE A 173 -7.47 9.68 -2.22
C ILE A 173 -6.36 10.36 -3.03
N ALA A 174 -6.01 11.59 -2.68
CA ALA A 174 -4.86 12.29 -3.25
C ALA A 174 -3.59 11.95 -2.45
N VAL A 175 -2.61 11.36 -3.12
CA VAL A 175 -1.34 10.97 -2.48
C VAL A 175 -0.28 12.01 -2.77
N SER A 176 0.35 12.53 -1.71
CA SER A 176 1.44 13.49 -1.87
C SER A 176 2.61 12.89 -2.67
N GLY A 177 3.17 13.68 -3.58
CA GLY A 177 4.37 13.31 -4.32
C GLY A 177 5.59 13.02 -3.43
N GLY A 178 5.62 13.56 -2.21
CA GLY A 178 6.68 13.29 -1.22
C GLY A 178 6.44 12.05 -0.35
N ALA A 179 5.33 11.32 -0.54
CA ALA A 179 5.08 10.07 0.17
C ALA A 179 6.11 9.01 -0.22
N ASP A 180 6.44 8.14 0.74
CA ASP A 180 7.36 7.04 0.50
C ASP A 180 6.79 6.04 -0.52
N THR A 181 7.67 5.34 -1.20
CA THR A 181 7.31 4.43 -2.29
C THR A 181 6.40 3.31 -1.82
N MET A 182 6.68 2.76 -0.65
CA MET A 182 5.93 1.64 -0.10
C MET A 182 4.49 2.06 0.20
N PHE A 183 4.30 3.26 0.78
CA PHE A 183 3.01 3.88 0.97
C PHE A 183 2.26 4.04 -0.36
N LYS A 184 2.89 4.67 -1.36
CA LYS A 184 2.25 4.87 -2.68
C LYS A 184 1.87 3.54 -3.34
N LEU A 185 2.72 2.52 -3.26
CA LEU A 185 2.42 1.21 -3.84
C LEU A 185 1.19 0.59 -3.19
N ILE A 186 1.13 0.57 -1.85
CA ILE A 186 -0.02 -0.03 -1.18
C ILE A 186 -1.29 0.80 -1.39
N ILE A 187 -1.21 2.13 -1.49
CA ILE A 187 -2.40 2.95 -1.81
C ILE A 187 -2.88 2.71 -3.25
N ASP A 188 -1.99 2.51 -4.22
CA ASP A 188 -2.37 2.06 -5.56
C ASP A 188 -3.02 0.66 -5.54
N GLU A 189 -2.56 -0.24 -4.68
CA GLU A 189 -3.24 -1.53 -4.48
C GLU A 189 -4.64 -1.33 -3.90
N VAL A 190 -4.82 -0.41 -2.94
CA VAL A 190 -6.15 -0.06 -2.42
C VAL A 190 -7.08 0.42 -3.54
N ASP A 191 -6.60 1.26 -4.46
CA ASP A 191 -7.36 1.66 -5.66
C ASP A 191 -7.81 0.45 -6.49
N ALA A 192 -6.88 -0.45 -6.80
CA ALA A 192 -7.15 -1.64 -7.60
C ALA A 192 -8.06 -2.65 -6.89
N CYS A 193 -8.00 -2.69 -5.56
CA CYS A 193 -8.75 -3.64 -4.76
C CYS A 193 -10.21 -3.24 -4.58
N PHE A 194 -10.56 -1.96 -4.52
CA PHE A 194 -11.89 -1.48 -4.14
C PHE A 194 -12.55 -0.66 -5.25
N ASP A 195 -13.68 -1.13 -5.77
CA ASP A 195 -14.36 -0.53 -6.93
C ASP A 195 -14.81 0.93 -6.73
N ASN A 196 -14.97 1.37 -5.49
CA ASN A 196 -15.47 2.69 -5.07
C ASN A 196 -14.38 3.59 -4.47
N ILE A 197 -13.11 3.24 -4.66
CA ILE A 197 -11.96 4.08 -4.33
C ILE A 197 -11.29 4.51 -5.62
N GLN A 198 -10.79 5.75 -5.64
CA GLN A 198 -10.01 6.35 -6.73
C GLN A 198 -8.78 7.06 -6.14
N VAL A 199 -7.58 6.73 -6.62
CA VAL A 199 -6.32 7.36 -6.19
C VAL A 199 -5.81 8.37 -7.24
N LEU A 200 -5.36 9.53 -6.75
CA LEU A 200 -4.80 10.65 -7.55
C LEU A 200 -3.33 10.91 -7.23
#